data_AF-A0A945HGA0-F1
#
_entry.id   AF-A0A945HGA0-F1
#
_cell.length_a   1.000
_cell.length_b   1.000
_cell.length_c   1.000
_cell.angle_alpha   90.00
_cell.angle_beta   90.00
_cell.angle_gamma   90.00
#
_symmetry.space_group_name_H-M   'P 1'
#
loop_
_entity.id
_entity.type
_entity.pdbx_description
1 polymer ?
#
loop_
_entity_poly.entity_id
_entity_poly.type
_entity_poly.pdbx_seq_one_letter_code
_entity_poly.pdbx_strand_id
1 'polypeptide(L)'
;AIRYSTEARMYLLILVLLLLGHLAIVRAWDSPSVGRLAGLSAVVAALLLTHYWSFFLVAVVGVGLLESGRRGARDRAFKLAGAVAAGCLAFIPWLPVFLDQLIHTGTPWSPAPRPTVVAALTLEAYGGGRGSEALLVAVVLCVLVVLGLGTRDASGGAVIGWTDQGWLRLAAGIGVMTMVLGAAVSLATDTAFQGRYGVFALVPVVLAAGLGLGRIPGGGAVVALSLLVLLSGISVARELSRDRTQVGVVAEAILEDGAGEDLVVFCPDQLAPAGYRLLSEHLTTLAYPMLDDGRRVDWSDYAERNGAVDVAEVADAIAERSDTGSVVWLVWMDGYETFDAQCGKLRLELAERLGHPTKVVRADGDAFDDAANLSRFPVAP
;
A
#
# COMPACT_ATOMS: atom_id res chain seq x y z
N ALA A 1 -7.52 -6.67 5.28
CA ALA A 1 -6.88 -7.95 4.94
C ALA A 1 -7.33 -8.48 3.57
N ILE A 2 -8.64 -8.66 3.35
CA ILE A 2 -9.19 -9.21 2.09
C ILE A 2 -8.86 -8.34 0.87
N ARG A 3 -9.01 -7.00 0.97
CA ARG A 3 -8.60 -6.08 -0.11
C ARG A 3 -7.16 -6.32 -0.60
N TYR A 4 -6.23 -6.52 0.32
CA TYR A 4 -4.82 -6.76 -0.02
C TYR A 4 -4.50 -8.22 -0.36
N SER A 5 -5.44 -9.16 -0.18
CA SER A 5 -5.28 -10.55 -0.65
C SER A 5 -5.67 -10.73 -2.12
N THR A 6 -6.36 -9.75 -2.71
CA THR A 6 -6.68 -9.74 -4.15
C THR A 6 -5.63 -9.00 -5.00
N GLU A 7 -4.59 -8.46 -4.36
CA GLU A 7 -3.49 -7.78 -5.02
C GLU A 7 -2.27 -8.70 -5.06
N ALA A 8 -1.53 -8.70 -6.17
CA ALA A 8 -0.19 -9.31 -6.24
C ALA A 8 0.85 -8.44 -5.50
N ARG A 9 0.61 -8.14 -4.21
CA ARG A 9 1.46 -7.34 -3.33
C ARG A 9 1.75 -8.10 -2.03
N MET A 10 2.82 -7.69 -1.35
CA MET A 10 3.38 -8.40 -0.20
C MET A 10 2.65 -8.19 1.14
N TYR A 11 1.60 -7.37 1.23
CA TYR A 11 1.01 -6.98 2.52
C TYR A 11 0.38 -8.14 3.29
N LEU A 12 -0.22 -9.12 2.59
CA LEU A 12 -0.74 -10.31 3.27
C LEU A 12 0.41 -11.19 3.81
N LEU A 13 1.49 -11.32 3.05
CA LEU A 13 2.70 -12.01 3.51
C LEU A 13 3.28 -11.32 4.76
N ILE A 14 3.35 -9.98 4.79
CA ILE A 14 3.77 -9.22 5.97
C ILE A 14 2.89 -9.55 7.16
N LEU A 15 1.56 -9.56 7.01
CA LEU A 15 0.66 -9.90 8.11
C LEU A 15 0.94 -11.30 8.68
N VAL A 16 1.15 -12.30 7.80
CA VAL A 16 1.53 -13.66 8.22
C VAL A 16 2.88 -13.65 8.95
N LEU A 17 3.88 -12.95 8.43
CA LEU A 17 5.20 -12.83 9.07
C LEU A 17 5.14 -12.12 10.42
N LEU A 18 4.28 -11.11 10.59
CA LEU A 18 4.05 -10.44 11.87
C LEU A 18 3.42 -11.37 12.90
N LEU A 19 2.45 -12.20 12.50
CA LEU A 19 1.86 -13.23 13.36
C LEU A 19 2.89 -14.30 13.75
N LEU A 20 3.67 -14.79 12.79
CA LEU A 20 4.76 -15.72 13.04
C LEU A 20 5.83 -15.11 13.96
N GLY A 21 6.15 -13.83 13.77
CA GLY A 21 7.09 -13.08 14.60
C GLY A 21 6.61 -12.96 16.04
N HIS A 22 5.32 -12.65 16.23
CA HIS A 22 4.70 -12.63 17.55
C HIS A 22 4.82 -14.00 18.24
N LEU A 23 4.45 -15.08 17.56
CA LEU A 23 4.55 -16.44 18.09
C LEU A 23 6.00 -16.86 18.36
N ALA A 24 6.93 -16.52 17.46
CA ALA A 24 8.35 -16.84 17.58
C ALA A 24 8.99 -16.14 18.78
N ILE A 25 8.72 -14.85 18.98
CA ILE A 25 9.20 -14.09 20.14
C ILE A 25 8.65 -14.69 21.44
N VAL A 26 7.34 -14.95 21.52
CA VAL A 26 6.72 -15.53 22.72
C VAL A 26 7.36 -16.88 23.05
N ARG A 27 7.43 -17.80 22.08
CA ARG A 27 8.01 -19.13 22.30
C ARG A 27 9.50 -19.09 22.63
N ALA A 28 10.26 -18.22 21.99
CA ALA A 28 11.68 -18.05 22.27
C ALA A 28 11.91 -17.43 23.65
N TRP A 29 11.04 -16.52 24.08
CA TRP A 29 11.10 -15.90 25.41
C TRP A 29 10.80 -16.89 26.53
N ASP A 30 9.80 -17.75 26.35
CA ASP A 30 9.41 -18.74 27.35
C ASP A 30 10.47 -19.83 27.51
N SER A 31 11.01 -20.32 26.39
CA SER A 31 12.02 -21.38 26.40
C SER A 31 12.99 -21.24 25.21
N PRO A 32 14.11 -20.52 25.38
CA PRO A 32 15.08 -20.33 24.33
C PRO A 32 15.70 -21.66 23.88
N SER A 33 15.68 -21.93 22.58
CA SER A 33 16.39 -23.06 21.96
C SER A 33 16.96 -22.62 20.61
N VAL A 34 17.99 -23.31 20.11
CA VAL A 34 18.61 -22.98 18.82
C VAL A 34 17.56 -22.93 17.70
N GLY A 35 16.64 -23.90 17.64
CA GLY A 35 15.58 -23.92 16.63
C GLY A 35 14.60 -22.75 16.74
N ARG A 36 14.22 -22.33 17.95
CA ARG A 36 13.31 -21.19 18.14
C ARG A 36 13.98 -19.86 17.83
N LEU A 37 15.25 -19.71 18.20
CA LEU A 37 16.05 -18.53 17.88
C LEU A 37 16.31 -18.43 16.37
N ALA A 38 16.63 -19.56 15.71
CA ALA A 38 16.76 -19.62 14.25
C ALA A 38 15.43 -19.27 13.55
N GLY A 39 14.30 -19.76 14.06
CA GLY A 39 12.98 -19.39 13.56
C GLY A 39 12.70 -17.89 13.69
N LEU A 40 13.06 -17.28 14.82
CA LEU A 40 12.97 -15.82 14.99
C LEU A 40 13.88 -15.06 14.01
N SER A 41 15.14 -15.48 13.85
CA SER A 41 16.06 -14.90 12.87
C SER A 41 15.50 -14.97 11.44
N ALA A 42 14.91 -16.11 11.06
CA ALA A 42 14.33 -16.32 9.74
C ALA A 42 13.12 -15.40 9.49
N VAL A 43 12.25 -15.20 10.49
CA VAL A 43 11.12 -14.26 10.38
C VAL A 43 11.61 -12.82 10.26
N VAL A 44 12.61 -12.42 11.04
CA VAL A 44 13.21 -11.07 10.96
C VAL A 44 13.82 -10.84 9.57
N ALA A 45 14.59 -11.79 9.05
CA ALA A 45 15.15 -11.74 7.71
C ALA A 45 14.05 -11.59 6.63
N ALA A 46 13.02 -12.43 6.70
CA ALA A 46 11.90 -12.38 5.77
C ALA A 46 11.15 -11.04 5.82
N LEU A 47 10.91 -10.48 7.02
CA LEU A 47 10.27 -9.18 7.19
C LEU A 47 11.08 -8.05 6.53
N LEU A 48 12.40 -8.03 6.76
CA LEU A 48 13.29 -6.99 6.22
C LEU A 48 13.41 -7.07 4.69
N LEU A 49 13.52 -8.28 4.14
CA LEU A 49 13.60 -8.51 2.68
C LEU A 49 12.25 -8.33 1.98
N THR A 50 11.14 -8.25 2.72
CA THR A 50 9.81 -8.05 2.16
C THR A 50 9.41 -6.57 2.13
N HIS A 51 9.75 -5.78 3.16
CA HIS A 51 9.30 -4.40 3.27
C HIS A 51 10.15 -3.56 4.23
N TYR A 52 10.58 -2.37 3.81
CA TYR A 52 11.49 -1.52 4.60
C TYR A 52 10.90 -0.97 5.90
N TRP A 53 9.59 -0.76 6.00
CA TRP A 53 8.93 -0.47 7.29
C TRP A 53 9.21 -1.50 8.41
N SER A 54 9.64 -2.72 8.06
CA SER A 54 10.11 -3.71 9.03
C SER A 54 11.32 -3.23 9.84
N PHE A 55 12.12 -2.29 9.34
CA PHE A 55 13.21 -1.66 10.10
C PHE A 55 12.72 -1.00 11.38
N PHE A 56 11.57 -0.31 11.32
CA PHE A 56 11.00 0.37 12.49
C PHE A 56 10.54 -0.63 13.55
N LEU A 57 9.89 -1.72 13.11
CA LEU A 57 9.49 -2.81 14.02
C LEU A 57 10.71 -3.45 14.68
N VAL A 58 11.72 -3.80 13.89
CA VAL A 58 12.96 -4.43 14.38
C VAL A 58 13.69 -3.51 15.36
N ALA A 59 13.74 -2.20 15.08
CA ALA A 59 14.32 -1.21 15.99
C ALA A 59 13.57 -1.16 17.33
N VAL A 60 12.23 -1.07 17.31
CA VAL A 60 11.40 -1.04 18.52
C VAL A 60 11.55 -2.31 19.34
N VAL A 61 11.50 -3.49 18.69
CA VAL A 61 11.68 -4.79 19.35
C VAL A 61 13.10 -4.91 19.91
N GLY A 62 14.11 -4.54 19.13
CA GLY A 62 15.52 -4.59 19.55
C GLY A 62 15.78 -3.73 20.79
N VAL A 63 15.31 -2.47 20.80
CA VAL A 63 15.41 -1.58 21.96
C VAL A 63 14.66 -2.16 23.17
N GLY A 64 13.44 -2.67 22.97
CA GLY A 64 12.65 -3.29 24.04
C GLY A 64 13.32 -4.53 24.66
N LEU A 65 14.00 -5.34 23.84
CA LEU A 65 14.80 -6.48 24.32
C LEU A 65 16.01 -6.00 25.13
N LEU A 66 16.78 -5.02 24.63
CA LEU A 66 17.92 -4.46 25.36
C LEU A 66 17.52 -3.86 26.71
N GLU A 67 16.40 -3.13 26.75
CA GLU A 67 15.87 -2.56 27.98
C GLU A 67 15.42 -3.66 28.96
N SER A 68 14.72 -4.69 28.47
CA SER A 68 14.32 -5.84 29.28
C SER A 68 15.53 -6.57 29.87
N GLY A 69 16.62 -6.68 29.10
CA GLY A 69 17.89 -7.24 29.56
C GLY A 69 18.53 -6.42 30.69
N ARG A 70 18.45 -5.08 30.61
CA ARG A 70 18.95 -4.17 31.66
C ARG A 70 18.11 -4.24 32.94
N ARG A 71 16.80 -4.49 32.83
CA ARG A 71 15.85 -4.55 33.96
C ARG A 71 15.77 -5.92 34.65
N GLY A 72 16.63 -6.88 34.29
CA GLY A 72 16.79 -8.14 35.02
C GLY A 72 16.55 -9.42 34.20
N ALA A 73 16.03 -9.33 32.97
CA ALA A 73 15.82 -10.49 32.10
C ALA A 73 17.04 -10.79 31.19
N ARG A 74 18.25 -10.61 31.72
CA ARG A 74 19.51 -10.48 30.95
C ARG A 74 19.73 -11.61 29.94
N ASP A 75 19.75 -12.86 30.40
CA ASP A 75 20.12 -14.02 29.57
C ASP A 75 19.15 -14.23 28.39
N ARG A 76 17.84 -14.22 28.66
CA ARG A 76 16.81 -14.44 27.63
C ARG A 76 16.79 -13.27 26.64
N ALA A 77 16.81 -12.05 27.14
CA ALA A 77 16.74 -10.86 26.31
C ALA A 77 17.94 -10.73 25.36
N PHE A 78 19.15 -11.01 25.83
CA PHE A 78 20.34 -10.99 24.96
C PHE A 78 20.35 -12.13 23.94
N LYS A 79 19.83 -13.32 24.26
CA LYS A 79 19.66 -14.40 23.27
C LYS A 79 18.72 -14.02 22.15
N LEU A 80 17.56 -13.43 22.47
CA LEU A 80 16.61 -12.97 21.46
C LEU A 80 17.16 -11.77 20.67
N ALA A 81 17.84 -10.82 21.34
CA ALA A 81 18.50 -9.71 20.65
C ALA A 81 19.56 -10.20 19.66
N GLY A 82 20.34 -11.23 20.05
CA GLY A 82 21.28 -11.90 19.16
C GLY A 82 20.59 -12.58 17.97
N ALA A 83 19.44 -13.21 18.18
CA ALA A 83 18.66 -13.81 17.07
C ALA A 83 18.10 -12.75 16.12
N VAL A 84 17.57 -11.65 16.64
CA VAL A 84 17.13 -10.50 15.83
C VAL A 84 18.30 -9.93 15.02
N ALA A 85 19.46 -9.70 15.66
CA ALA A 85 20.65 -9.22 14.97
C ALA A 85 21.12 -10.18 13.87
N ALA A 86 21.10 -11.50 14.13
CA ALA A 86 21.43 -12.50 13.13
C ALA A 86 20.47 -12.49 11.93
N GLY A 87 19.18 -12.25 12.16
CA GLY A 87 18.20 -12.07 11.09
C GLY A 87 18.48 -10.82 10.24
N CYS A 88 18.90 -9.72 10.87
CA CYS A 88 19.28 -8.50 10.16
C CYS A 88 20.46 -8.70 9.19
N LEU A 89 21.37 -9.64 9.46
CA LEU A 89 22.51 -9.93 8.58
C LEU A 89 22.06 -10.41 7.19
N ALA A 90 20.87 -11.01 7.07
CA ALA A 90 20.32 -11.42 5.78
C ALA A 90 20.02 -10.24 4.83
N PHE A 91 19.95 -9.01 5.36
CA PHE A 91 19.76 -7.81 4.57
C PHE A 91 21.06 -7.27 3.96
N ILE A 92 22.24 -7.73 4.41
CA ILE A 92 23.54 -7.23 3.93
C ILE A 92 23.68 -7.35 2.40
N PRO A 93 23.35 -8.48 1.75
CA PRO A 93 23.44 -8.59 0.29
C PRO A 93 22.51 -7.63 -0.46
N TRP A 94 21.44 -7.15 0.18
CA TRP A 94 20.47 -6.22 -0.39
C TRP A 94 20.83 -4.74 -0.15
N LEU A 95 21.82 -4.47 0.71
CA LEU A 95 22.21 -3.11 1.07
C LEU A 95 22.56 -2.23 -0.15
N PRO A 96 23.26 -2.70 -1.20
CA PRO A 96 23.51 -1.87 -2.38
C PRO A 96 22.23 -1.41 -3.08
N VAL A 97 21.24 -2.30 -3.24
CA VAL A 97 19.96 -1.97 -3.87
C VAL A 97 19.15 -1.02 -2.99
N PHE A 98 19.16 -1.24 -1.67
CA PHE A 98 18.51 -0.32 -0.74
C PHE A 98 19.07 1.10 -0.83
N LEU A 99 20.40 1.24 -0.87
CA LEU A 99 21.06 2.55 -0.97
C LEU A 99 20.76 3.22 -2.32
N ASP A 100 20.78 2.45 -3.41
CA ASP A 100 20.42 2.94 -4.73
C ASP A 100 18.98 3.47 -4.78
N GLN A 101 18.01 2.70 -4.25
CA GLN A 101 16.61 3.12 -4.16
C GLN A 101 16.41 4.33 -3.25
N LEU A 102 17.19 4.45 -2.17
CA LEU A 102 17.14 5.59 -1.27
C LEU A 102 17.59 6.88 -1.96
N ILE A 103 18.52 6.77 -2.92
CA ILE A 103 19.06 7.91 -3.68
C ILE A 103 18.12 8.28 -4.83
N HIS A 104 17.72 7.30 -5.65
CA HIS A 104 17.05 7.57 -6.92
C HIS A 104 15.53 7.40 -6.87
N THR A 105 15.00 6.49 -6.06
CA THR A 105 13.57 6.13 -6.15
C THR A 105 12.71 6.90 -5.16
N GLY A 106 13.12 6.98 -3.89
CA GLY A 106 12.31 7.59 -2.84
C GLY A 106 10.85 7.09 -2.84
N THR A 107 9.89 8.01 -2.74
CA THR A 107 8.45 7.73 -2.85
C THR A 107 7.67 8.90 -3.51
N PRO A 108 7.97 9.25 -4.77
CA PRO A 108 7.50 10.47 -5.43
C PRO A 108 5.99 10.51 -5.71
N TRP A 109 5.28 9.40 -5.50
CA TRP A 109 3.85 9.27 -5.78
C TRP A 109 2.93 9.77 -4.65
N SER A 110 3.47 10.29 -3.54
CA SER A 110 2.66 10.85 -2.45
C SER A 110 3.51 11.73 -1.53
N PRO A 111 2.98 12.85 -1.02
CA PRO A 111 3.69 13.70 -0.07
C PRO A 111 3.86 13.01 1.28
N ALA A 112 4.77 13.53 2.11
CA ALA A 112 4.89 13.08 3.49
C ALA A 112 3.62 13.36 4.30
N PRO A 113 3.11 12.37 5.04
CA PRO A 113 1.88 12.52 5.78
C PRO A 113 2.10 13.39 7.03
N ARG A 114 1.13 14.25 7.34
CA ARG A 114 1.01 14.77 8.71
C ARG A 114 0.61 13.62 9.66
N PRO A 115 0.91 13.68 10.96
CA PRO A 115 0.54 12.62 11.90
C PRO A 115 -0.96 12.27 11.90
N THR A 116 -1.83 13.26 11.70
CA THR A 116 -3.28 13.06 11.59
C THR A 116 -3.67 12.31 10.30
N VAL A 117 -2.93 12.52 9.21
CA VAL A 117 -3.13 11.80 7.94
C VAL A 117 -2.71 10.33 8.09
N VAL A 118 -1.62 10.04 8.79
CA VAL A 118 -1.20 8.66 9.11
C VAL A 118 -2.32 7.92 9.84
N ALA A 119 -2.90 8.54 10.86
CA ALA A 119 -4.00 7.95 11.62
C ALA A 119 -5.24 7.73 10.74
N ALA A 120 -5.66 8.75 9.98
CA ALA A 120 -6.83 8.66 9.10
C ALA A 120 -6.69 7.55 8.05
N LEU A 121 -5.57 7.51 7.32
CA LEU A 121 -5.31 6.49 6.30
C LEU A 121 -5.21 5.08 6.90
N THR A 122 -4.63 4.95 8.09
CA THR A 122 -4.55 3.65 8.79
C THR A 122 -5.94 3.14 9.15
N LEU A 123 -6.80 4.01 9.69
CA LEU A 123 -8.17 3.67 10.04
C LEU A 123 -9.01 3.31 8.81
N GLU A 124 -8.89 4.10 7.74
CA GLU A 124 -9.53 3.80 6.45
C GLU A 124 -9.11 2.41 5.93
N ALA A 125 -7.81 2.10 5.96
CA ALA A 125 -7.29 0.81 5.53
C ALA A 125 -7.76 -0.36 6.41
N TYR A 126 -7.94 -0.15 7.71
CA TYR A 126 -8.51 -1.16 8.61
C TYR A 126 -10.00 -1.37 8.36
N GLY A 127 -10.73 -0.31 8.01
CA GLY A 127 -12.15 -0.36 7.66
C GLY A 127 -12.43 -1.12 6.37
N GLY A 128 -11.48 -1.14 5.43
CA GLY A 128 -11.61 -1.82 4.13
C GLY A 128 -11.39 -0.91 2.93
N GLY A 129 -11.13 0.39 3.13
CA GLY A 129 -11.00 1.38 2.06
C GLY A 129 -12.17 2.36 2.05
N ARG A 130 -12.70 2.64 0.85
CA ARG A 130 -13.73 3.66 0.63
C ARG A 130 -15.13 3.15 0.96
N GLY A 131 -15.98 4.02 1.51
CA GLY A 131 -17.40 3.78 1.73
C GLY A 131 -17.85 3.90 3.19
N SER A 132 -19.15 4.10 3.38
CA SER A 132 -19.79 4.23 4.69
C SER A 132 -19.62 2.99 5.56
N GLU A 133 -19.74 1.79 4.99
CA GLU A 133 -19.64 0.54 5.74
C GLU A 133 -18.20 0.31 6.21
N ALA A 134 -17.21 0.60 5.38
CA ALA A 134 -15.80 0.52 5.74
C ALA A 134 -15.49 1.48 6.91
N LEU A 135 -16.03 2.70 6.88
CA LEU A 135 -15.91 3.64 8.00
C LEU A 135 -16.54 3.08 9.28
N LEU A 136 -17.74 2.48 9.19
CA LEU A 136 -18.39 1.85 10.35
C LEU A 136 -17.61 0.66 10.89
N VAL A 137 -16.99 -0.16 10.04
CA VAL A 137 -16.05 -1.21 10.47
C VAL A 137 -14.89 -0.62 11.26
N ALA A 138 -14.28 0.47 10.78
CA ALA A 138 -13.22 1.17 11.49
C ALA A 138 -13.68 1.69 12.86
N VAL A 139 -14.87 2.30 12.94
CA VAL A 139 -15.46 2.78 14.20
C VAL A 139 -15.68 1.65 15.19
N VAL A 140 -16.34 0.56 14.76
CA VAL A 140 -16.58 -0.62 15.61
C VAL A 140 -15.27 -1.21 16.08
N LEU A 141 -14.28 -1.34 15.20
CA LEU A 141 -12.95 -1.83 15.55
C LEU A 141 -12.27 -0.94 16.59
N CYS A 142 -12.30 0.38 16.43
CA CYS A 142 -11.78 1.33 17.40
C CYS A 142 -12.45 1.19 18.78
N VAL A 143 -13.78 1.09 18.81
CA VAL A 143 -14.53 0.90 20.07
C VAL A 143 -14.10 -0.40 20.75
N LEU A 144 -14.00 -1.50 20.00
CA LEU A 144 -13.55 -2.78 20.54
C LEU A 144 -12.10 -2.72 21.05
N VAL A 145 -11.19 -2.04 20.34
CA VAL A 145 -9.81 -1.83 20.81
C VAL A 145 -9.77 -1.01 22.09
N VAL A 146 -10.56 0.07 22.18
CA VAL A 146 -10.67 0.89 23.39
C VAL A 146 -11.23 0.08 24.55
N LEU A 147 -12.23 -0.77 24.32
CA LEU A 147 -12.73 -1.69 25.35
C LEU A 147 -11.65 -2.70 25.77
N GLY A 148 -10.93 -3.29 24.82
CA GLY A 148 -9.89 -4.29 25.11
C GLY A 148 -8.72 -3.74 25.91
N LEU A 149 -8.25 -2.53 25.60
CA LEU A 149 -7.14 -1.88 26.28
C LEU A 149 -7.55 -1.09 27.53
N GLY A 150 -8.78 -0.55 27.53
CA GLY A 150 -9.31 0.37 28.53
C GLY A 150 -10.30 -0.25 29.51
N THR A 151 -10.44 -1.57 29.52
CA THR A 151 -11.14 -2.30 30.58
C THR A 151 -10.28 -3.40 31.19
N ARG A 152 -10.64 -3.83 32.41
CA ARG A 152 -10.07 -5.00 33.10
C ARG A 152 -11.19 -5.82 33.74
N ASP A 153 -10.92 -7.11 33.96
CA ASP A 153 -11.90 -8.00 34.58
C ASP A 153 -12.03 -7.75 36.08
N ALA A 154 -13.27 -7.78 36.58
CA ALA A 154 -13.61 -7.74 37.99
C ALA A 154 -14.73 -8.75 38.28
N SER A 155 -14.96 -9.07 39.56
CA SER A 155 -15.89 -10.12 40.01
C SER A 155 -17.35 -9.93 39.57
N GLY A 156 -17.72 -8.75 39.08
CA GLY A 156 -19.06 -8.43 38.55
C GLY A 156 -19.09 -8.03 37.07
N GLY A 157 -17.99 -8.19 36.33
CA GLY A 157 -17.88 -7.81 34.91
C GLY A 157 -16.69 -6.88 34.64
N ALA A 158 -16.63 -6.39 33.39
CA ALA A 158 -15.58 -5.48 32.95
C ALA A 158 -15.74 -4.09 33.61
N VAL A 159 -14.64 -3.56 34.17
CA VAL A 159 -14.58 -2.20 34.73
C VAL A 159 -13.60 -1.33 33.96
N ILE A 160 -13.85 -0.02 33.92
CA ILE A 160 -12.97 0.95 33.26
C ILE A 160 -11.60 0.95 33.94
N GLY A 161 -10.55 0.90 33.13
CA GLY A 161 -9.16 0.92 33.57
C GLY A 161 -8.28 0.12 32.61
N TRP A 162 -6.98 0.36 32.65
CA TRP A 162 -6.04 -0.37 31.78
C TRP A 162 -6.17 -1.88 31.94
N THR A 163 -6.10 -2.57 30.81
CA THR A 163 -6.14 -4.03 30.76
C THR A 163 -5.07 -4.65 31.65
N ASP A 164 -5.48 -5.65 32.42
CA ASP A 164 -4.62 -6.45 33.28
C ASP A 164 -3.68 -7.34 32.46
N GLN A 165 -4.05 -7.65 31.21
CA GLN A 165 -3.27 -8.41 30.24
C GLN A 165 -1.96 -7.70 29.85
N GLY A 166 -0.89 -7.96 30.59
CA GLY A 166 0.43 -7.34 30.37
C GLY A 166 1.01 -7.60 28.98
N TRP A 167 0.76 -8.79 28.42
CA TRP A 167 1.20 -9.15 27.07
C TRP A 167 0.53 -8.29 25.99
N LEU A 168 -0.75 -7.93 26.18
CA LEU A 168 -1.49 -7.09 25.23
C LEU A 168 -1.00 -5.65 25.29
N ARG A 169 -0.74 -5.12 26.49
CA ARG A 169 -0.13 -3.80 26.68
C ARG A 169 1.23 -3.70 25.98
N LEU A 170 2.05 -4.75 26.11
CA LEU A 170 3.35 -4.81 25.44
C LEU A 170 3.19 -4.87 23.91
N ALA A 171 2.33 -5.75 23.39
CA ALA A 171 2.10 -5.88 21.95
C ALA A 171 1.54 -4.60 21.34
N ALA A 172 0.56 -3.97 21.99
CA ALA A 172 0.00 -2.68 21.59
C ALA A 172 1.06 -1.57 21.65
N GLY A 173 1.88 -1.53 22.70
CA GLY A 173 3.00 -0.60 22.82
C GLY A 173 3.99 -0.75 21.66
N ILE A 174 4.39 -1.98 21.31
CA ILE A 174 5.27 -2.24 20.17
C ILE A 174 4.63 -1.75 18.86
N GLY A 175 3.36 -2.09 18.62
CA GLY A 175 2.63 -1.65 17.43
C GLY A 175 2.56 -0.12 17.32
N VAL A 176 2.17 0.57 18.40
CA VAL A 176 2.08 2.03 18.44
C VAL A 176 3.46 2.67 18.25
N MET A 177 4.49 2.20 18.97
CA MET A 177 5.84 2.75 18.83
C MET A 177 6.42 2.52 17.43
N THR A 178 6.09 1.40 16.78
CA THR A 178 6.48 1.14 15.39
C THR A 178 5.83 2.15 14.45
N MET A 179 4.53 2.40 14.60
CA MET A 179 3.81 3.39 13.79
C MET A 179 4.33 4.82 14.04
N VAL A 180 4.58 5.19 15.29
CA VAL A 180 5.11 6.51 15.66
C VAL A 180 6.51 6.71 15.09
N LEU A 181 7.39 5.71 15.23
CA LEU A 181 8.75 5.79 14.69
C LEU A 181 8.73 5.91 13.16
N GLY A 182 7.96 5.06 12.48
CA GLY A 182 7.84 5.10 11.03
C GLY A 182 7.25 6.42 10.53
N ALA A 183 6.19 6.91 11.17
CA ALA A 183 5.59 8.21 10.84
C ALA A 183 6.54 9.38 11.08
N ALA A 184 7.32 9.35 12.17
CA ALA A 184 8.28 10.40 12.48
C ALA A 184 9.43 10.42 11.47
N VAL A 185 9.95 9.25 11.09
CA VAL A 185 10.98 9.15 10.04
C VAL A 185 10.40 9.59 8.70
N SER A 186 9.19 9.15 8.34
CA SER A 186 8.56 9.57 7.09
C SER A 186 8.34 11.07 7.00
N LEU A 187 7.93 11.71 8.09
CA LEU A 187 7.81 13.17 8.16
C LEU A 187 9.18 13.86 8.07
N ALA A 188 10.22 13.30 8.69
CA ALA A 188 11.55 13.90 8.73
C ALA A 188 12.33 13.76 7.41
N THR A 189 12.06 12.71 6.64
CA THR A 189 12.76 12.41 5.38
C THR A 189 11.89 12.64 4.14
N ASP A 190 10.75 13.30 4.31
CA ASP A 190 9.76 13.56 3.27
C ASP A 190 9.34 12.32 2.45
N THR A 191 9.12 11.19 3.14
CA THR A 191 8.70 9.94 2.47
C THR A 191 7.22 9.67 2.65
N ALA A 192 6.62 9.08 1.63
CA ALA A 192 5.21 8.76 1.55
C ALA A 192 4.79 7.75 2.61
N PHE A 193 3.54 7.88 3.03
CA PHE A 193 2.84 6.87 3.81
C PHE A 193 1.53 6.52 3.13
N GLN A 194 1.19 5.23 3.22
CA GLN A 194 -0.06 4.70 2.70
C GLN A 194 -0.72 3.88 3.80
N GLY A 195 -2.06 3.91 3.87
CA GLY A 195 -2.82 3.29 4.97
C GLY A 195 -2.47 1.82 5.23
N ARG A 196 -2.09 1.07 4.18
CA ARG A 196 -1.59 -0.31 4.26
C ARG A 196 -0.35 -0.50 5.14
N TYR A 197 0.47 0.53 5.35
CA TYR A 197 1.61 0.47 6.27
C TYR A 197 1.16 0.34 7.73
N GLY A 198 -0.10 0.67 8.03
CA GLY A 198 -0.76 0.33 9.29
C GLY A 198 -0.78 -1.17 9.60
N VAL A 199 -0.47 -2.06 8.66
CA VAL A 199 -0.38 -3.52 8.90
C VAL A 199 0.56 -3.87 10.06
N PHE A 200 1.62 -3.09 10.30
CA PHE A 200 2.58 -3.31 11.39
C PHE A 200 1.99 -3.17 12.79
N ALA A 201 0.84 -2.51 12.93
CA ALA A 201 0.06 -2.46 14.18
C ALA A 201 -1.21 -3.32 14.15
N LEU A 202 -1.50 -4.03 13.05
CA LEU A 202 -2.77 -4.74 12.88
C LEU A 202 -2.92 -5.93 13.83
N VAL A 203 -1.84 -6.70 14.07
CA VAL A 203 -1.88 -7.86 14.98
C VAL A 203 -2.35 -7.46 16.39
N PRO A 204 -1.72 -6.50 17.09
CA PRO A 204 -2.20 -6.08 18.41
C PRO A 204 -3.57 -5.41 18.36
N VAL A 205 -3.94 -4.72 17.27
CA VAL A 205 -5.29 -4.17 17.07
C VAL A 205 -6.36 -5.27 17.07
N VAL A 206 -6.14 -6.35 16.31
CA VAL A 206 -7.09 -7.48 16.24
C VAL A 206 -7.18 -8.20 17.59
N LEU A 207 -6.05 -8.41 18.27
CA LEU A 207 -6.03 -9.03 19.59
C LEU A 207 -6.74 -8.18 20.65
N ALA A 208 -6.54 -6.86 20.62
CA ALA A 208 -7.24 -5.92 21.50
C ALA A 208 -8.74 -5.90 21.21
N ALA A 209 -9.14 -5.90 19.93
CA ALA A 209 -10.54 -5.95 19.55
C ALA A 209 -11.22 -7.26 20.00
N GLY A 210 -10.53 -8.40 19.87
CA GLY A 210 -11.02 -9.69 20.37
C GLY A 210 -11.20 -9.71 21.88
N LEU A 211 -10.26 -9.14 22.64
CA LEU A 211 -10.43 -8.97 24.08
C LEU A 211 -11.60 -8.03 24.40
N GLY A 212 -11.70 -6.90 23.72
CA GLY A 212 -12.81 -5.95 23.89
C GLY A 212 -14.18 -6.56 23.62
N LEU A 213 -14.28 -7.45 22.63
CA LEU A 213 -15.49 -8.21 22.35
C LEU A 213 -15.88 -9.10 23.54
N GLY A 214 -14.90 -9.78 24.14
CA GLY A 214 -15.09 -10.60 25.34
C GLY A 214 -15.49 -9.81 26.60
N ARG A 215 -15.34 -8.48 26.57
CA ARG A 215 -15.70 -7.58 27.69
C ARG A 215 -17.14 -7.08 27.61
N ILE A 216 -17.84 -7.33 26.50
CA ILE A 216 -19.23 -6.93 26.33
C ILE A 216 -20.13 -7.93 27.08
N PRO A 217 -21.00 -7.48 28.00
CA PRO A 217 -21.83 -8.36 28.81
C PRO A 217 -22.95 -9.03 28.01
N GLY A 218 -23.31 -10.26 28.42
CA GLY A 218 -24.46 -11.00 27.91
C GLY A 218 -24.40 -11.26 26.39
N GLY A 219 -25.53 -11.12 25.71
CA GLY A 219 -25.64 -11.31 24.25
C GLY A 219 -25.03 -10.18 23.42
N GLY A 220 -24.57 -9.09 24.03
CA GLY A 220 -24.02 -7.93 23.32
C GLY A 220 -22.78 -8.26 22.50
N ALA A 221 -21.93 -9.19 22.97
CA ALA A 221 -20.77 -9.65 22.23
C ALA A 221 -21.17 -10.32 20.90
N VAL A 222 -22.23 -11.13 20.91
CA VAL A 222 -22.74 -11.78 19.69
C VAL A 222 -23.27 -10.72 18.72
N VAL A 223 -24.05 -9.74 19.21
CA VAL A 223 -24.57 -8.65 18.37
C VAL A 223 -23.44 -7.83 17.76
N ALA A 224 -22.44 -7.45 18.55
CA ALA A 224 -21.28 -6.69 18.07
C ALA A 224 -20.47 -7.47 17.02
N LEU A 225 -20.25 -8.77 17.24
CA LEU A 225 -19.58 -9.63 16.28
C LEU A 225 -20.40 -9.78 15.00
N SER A 226 -21.70 -10.04 15.11
CA SER A 226 -22.61 -10.15 13.95
C SER A 226 -22.64 -8.87 13.13
N LEU A 227 -22.69 -7.71 13.79
CA LEU A 227 -22.61 -6.41 13.11
C LEU A 227 -21.26 -6.22 12.41
N LEU A 228 -20.15 -6.52 13.08
CA LEU A 228 -18.82 -6.42 12.49
C LEU A 228 -18.68 -7.33 11.26
N VAL A 229 -19.16 -8.58 11.35
CA VAL A 229 -19.14 -9.55 10.25
C VAL A 229 -20.01 -9.07 9.09
N LEU A 230 -21.22 -8.56 9.37
CA LEU A 230 -22.13 -8.06 8.35
C LEU A 230 -21.54 -6.86 7.60
N LEU A 231 -21.08 -5.84 8.35
CA LEU A 231 -20.46 -4.64 7.77
C LEU A 231 -19.21 -4.99 6.98
N SER A 232 -18.35 -5.87 7.52
CA SER A 232 -17.15 -6.34 6.82
C SER A 232 -17.53 -7.11 5.56
N GLY A 233 -18.57 -7.95 5.60
CA GLY A 233 -19.06 -8.71 4.45
C GLY A 233 -19.56 -7.81 3.33
N ILE A 234 -20.31 -6.74 3.66
CA ILE A 234 -20.76 -5.74 2.68
C ILE A 234 -19.57 -4.99 2.11
N SER A 235 -18.63 -4.54 2.96
CA SER A 235 -17.41 -3.86 2.49
C SER A 235 -16.59 -4.74 1.55
N VAL A 236 -16.47 -6.04 1.84
CA VAL A 236 -15.78 -7.02 0.99
C VAL A 236 -16.52 -7.23 -0.33
N ALA A 237 -17.84 -7.41 -0.30
CA ALA A 237 -18.63 -7.61 -1.51
C ALA A 237 -18.50 -6.42 -2.47
N ARG A 238 -18.53 -5.19 -1.93
CA ARG A 238 -18.31 -3.95 -2.71
C ARG A 238 -16.89 -3.86 -3.28
N GLU A 239 -15.89 -4.24 -2.52
CA GLU A 239 -14.49 -4.23 -2.99
C GLU A 239 -14.29 -5.26 -4.12
N LEU A 240 -14.92 -6.44 -4.01
CA LEU A 240 -14.83 -7.50 -5.03
C LEU A 240 -15.63 -7.21 -6.30
N SER A 241 -16.65 -6.35 -6.22
CA SER A 241 -17.48 -5.98 -7.38
C SER A 241 -16.91 -4.82 -8.20
N ARG A 242 -15.81 -4.19 -7.75
CA ARG A 242 -15.22 -3.03 -8.40
C ARG A 242 -13.91 -3.40 -9.05
N ASP A 243 -13.77 -3.06 -10.33
CA ASP A 243 -12.49 -3.10 -10.99
C ASP A 243 -11.62 -1.93 -10.53
N ARG A 244 -10.33 -2.23 -10.35
CA ARG A 244 -9.38 -1.24 -9.84
C ARG A 244 -8.98 -0.24 -10.90
N THR A 245 -8.98 -0.62 -12.16
CA THR A 245 -8.56 0.26 -13.25
C THR A 245 -9.57 0.24 -14.37
N GLN A 246 -9.87 1.41 -14.93
CA GLN A 246 -10.72 1.56 -16.09
C GLN A 246 -10.02 1.17 -17.40
N VAL A 247 -8.71 0.87 -17.35
CA VAL A 247 -7.93 0.52 -18.55
C VAL A 247 -8.46 -0.71 -19.28
N GLY A 248 -9.15 -1.63 -18.60
CA GLY A 248 -9.83 -2.76 -19.26
C GLY A 248 -10.93 -2.30 -20.23
N VAL A 249 -11.79 -1.38 -19.79
CA VAL A 249 -12.85 -0.78 -20.62
C VAL A 249 -12.25 0.03 -21.78
N VAL A 250 -11.16 0.75 -21.51
CA VAL A 250 -10.43 1.50 -22.53
C VAL A 250 -9.82 0.56 -23.58
N ALA A 251 -9.22 -0.55 -23.16
CA ALA A 251 -8.62 -1.52 -24.06
C ALA A 251 -9.67 -2.20 -24.94
N GLU A 252 -10.84 -2.57 -24.38
CA GLU A 252 -11.97 -3.12 -25.15
C GLU A 252 -12.42 -2.15 -26.25
N ALA A 253 -12.62 -0.87 -25.89
CA ALA A 253 -13.01 0.16 -26.86
C ALA A 253 -11.96 0.39 -27.97
N ILE A 254 -10.66 0.27 -27.65
CA ILE A 254 -9.60 0.38 -28.66
C ILE A 254 -9.59 -0.86 -29.57
N LEU A 255 -9.79 -2.07 -29.03
CA LEU A 255 -9.77 -3.31 -29.82
C LEU A 255 -10.97 -3.45 -30.77
N GLU A 256 -12.09 -2.80 -30.47
CA GLU A 256 -13.27 -2.78 -31.37
C GLU A 256 -13.02 -1.96 -32.65
N ASP A 257 -12.29 -0.85 -32.56
CA ASP A 257 -12.15 0.15 -33.64
C ASP A 257 -10.70 0.37 -34.12
N GLY A 258 -9.72 -0.25 -33.45
CA GLY A 258 -8.29 -0.06 -33.69
C GLY A 258 -7.74 -0.95 -34.80
N ALA A 259 -6.80 -0.40 -35.57
CA ALA A 259 -6.03 -1.14 -36.58
C ALA A 259 -4.64 -1.47 -36.05
N GLY A 260 -3.98 -2.53 -36.54
CA GLY A 260 -2.67 -2.97 -36.02
C GLY A 260 -1.52 -1.97 -36.20
N GLU A 261 -1.71 -0.95 -37.06
CA GLU A 261 -0.77 0.15 -37.27
C GLU A 261 -1.02 1.34 -36.33
N ASP A 262 -2.10 1.32 -35.55
CA ASP A 262 -2.44 2.39 -34.61
C ASP A 262 -1.50 2.43 -33.41
N LEU A 263 -1.41 3.63 -32.83
CA LEU A 263 -0.56 3.94 -31.68
C LEU A 263 -1.42 4.21 -30.44
N VAL A 264 -1.12 3.53 -29.33
CA VAL A 264 -1.78 3.76 -28.04
C VAL A 264 -0.82 4.39 -27.05
N VAL A 265 -1.03 5.67 -26.76
CA VAL A 265 -0.24 6.46 -25.82
C VAL A 265 -0.91 6.49 -24.46
N PHE A 266 -0.18 6.16 -23.39
CA PHE A 266 -0.62 6.24 -22.00
C PHE A 266 0.01 7.44 -21.30
N CYS A 267 -0.81 8.31 -20.73
CA CYS A 267 -0.36 9.43 -19.89
C CYS A 267 -1.18 9.54 -18.59
N PRO A 268 -0.57 9.34 -17.41
CA PRO A 268 0.84 9.05 -17.20
C PRO A 268 1.22 7.61 -17.55
N ASP A 269 2.52 7.33 -17.61
CA ASP A 269 3.09 5.99 -17.72
C ASP A 269 2.52 4.98 -16.69
N GLN A 270 2.02 5.44 -15.55
CA GLN A 270 1.38 4.58 -14.53
C GLN A 270 0.14 3.83 -15.05
N LEU A 271 -0.54 4.34 -16.08
CA LEU A 271 -1.66 3.66 -16.73
C LEU A 271 -1.18 2.56 -17.70
N ALA A 272 0.07 2.64 -18.18
CA ALA A 272 0.58 1.86 -19.28
C ALA A 272 0.73 0.36 -18.99
N PRO A 273 1.20 -0.12 -17.81
CA PRO A 273 1.42 -1.55 -17.59
C PRO A 273 0.16 -2.41 -17.73
N ALA A 274 -1.00 -1.87 -17.37
CA ALA A 274 -2.27 -2.56 -17.57
C ALA A 274 -2.64 -2.63 -19.05
N GLY A 275 -2.48 -1.51 -19.77
CA GLY A 275 -2.77 -1.43 -21.20
C GLY A 275 -1.80 -2.26 -22.05
N TYR A 276 -0.51 -2.23 -21.75
CA TYR A 276 0.52 -3.06 -22.38
C TYR A 276 0.11 -4.53 -22.38
N ARG A 277 -0.26 -5.08 -21.22
CA ARG A 277 -0.69 -6.50 -21.11
C ARG A 277 -1.93 -6.85 -21.95
N LEU A 278 -2.77 -5.88 -22.28
CA LEU A 278 -4.02 -6.09 -23.00
C LEU A 278 -3.90 -5.77 -24.51
N LEU A 279 -3.00 -4.87 -24.89
CA LEU A 279 -2.96 -4.29 -26.24
C LEU A 279 -1.66 -4.58 -27.00
N SER A 280 -0.53 -4.86 -26.33
CA SER A 280 0.79 -4.90 -26.98
C SER A 280 0.98 -6.03 -28.00
N GLU A 281 0.10 -7.04 -28.00
CA GLU A 281 0.12 -8.11 -29.00
C GLU A 281 -0.53 -7.68 -30.34
N HIS A 282 -1.33 -6.62 -30.31
CA HIS A 282 -2.14 -6.18 -31.47
C HIS A 282 -1.76 -4.77 -31.93
N LEU A 283 -1.26 -3.91 -31.04
CA LEU A 283 -1.08 -2.48 -31.22
C LEU A 283 0.27 -2.02 -30.67
N THR A 284 0.81 -0.93 -31.20
CA THR A 284 2.00 -0.30 -30.63
C THR A 284 1.59 0.54 -29.42
N THR A 285 2.15 0.26 -28.25
CA THR A 285 1.90 1.02 -27.02
C THR A 285 3.08 1.92 -26.69
N LEU A 286 2.81 3.15 -26.22
CA LEU A 286 3.80 4.09 -25.73
C LEU A 286 3.42 4.63 -24.35
N ALA A 287 4.39 4.80 -23.46
CA ALA A 287 4.19 5.43 -22.16
C ALA A 287 4.84 6.81 -22.07
N TYR A 288 4.04 7.84 -21.80
CA TYR A 288 4.53 9.19 -21.55
C TYR A 288 5.22 9.29 -20.17
N PRO A 289 6.40 9.92 -20.05
CA PRO A 289 7.05 10.78 -21.04
C PRO A 289 8.16 10.10 -21.87
N MET A 290 8.63 8.93 -21.45
CA MET A 290 9.81 8.27 -22.05
C MET A 290 9.55 7.69 -23.44
N LEU A 291 8.27 7.49 -23.79
CA LEU A 291 7.83 6.82 -25.01
C LEU A 291 8.47 5.44 -25.19
N ASP A 292 8.67 4.72 -24.07
CA ASP A 292 8.93 3.29 -24.07
C ASP A 292 7.60 2.51 -24.23
N ASP A 293 7.65 1.18 -24.25
CA ASP A 293 6.45 0.38 -24.50
C ASP A 293 5.43 0.37 -23.35
N GLY A 294 5.78 0.90 -22.17
CA GLY A 294 4.89 0.95 -21.02
C GLY A 294 4.76 -0.36 -20.25
N ARG A 295 5.64 -1.35 -20.46
CA ARG A 295 5.59 -2.62 -19.71
C ARG A 295 5.77 -2.46 -18.19
N ARG A 296 6.51 -1.43 -17.78
CA ARG A 296 6.87 -1.13 -16.38
C ARG A 296 7.01 0.38 -16.21
N VAL A 297 6.72 0.85 -15.01
CA VAL A 297 7.06 2.21 -14.59
C VAL A 297 8.47 2.17 -14.01
N ASP A 298 9.36 2.99 -14.55
CA ASP A 298 10.65 3.26 -13.92
C ASP A 298 10.47 4.37 -12.89
N TRP A 299 10.72 4.07 -11.62
CA TRP A 299 10.57 5.06 -10.53
C TRP A 299 11.86 5.82 -10.21
N SER A 300 12.94 5.57 -10.94
CA SER A 300 14.24 6.22 -10.72
C SER A 300 14.17 7.68 -11.17
N ASP A 301 14.53 8.60 -10.28
CA ASP A 301 14.53 10.05 -10.47
C ASP A 301 13.20 10.58 -11.02
N TYR A 302 12.09 9.91 -10.68
CA TYR A 302 10.79 10.06 -11.34
C TYR A 302 10.26 11.49 -11.34
N ALA A 303 10.31 12.15 -10.18
CA ALA A 303 9.79 13.51 -10.02
C ALA A 303 10.63 14.54 -10.80
N GLU A 304 11.97 14.41 -10.76
CA GLU A 304 12.88 15.26 -11.51
C GLU A 304 12.69 15.06 -13.01
N ARG A 305 12.66 13.79 -13.44
CA ARG A 305 12.45 13.41 -14.83
C ARG A 305 11.14 13.97 -15.36
N ASN A 306 10.02 13.74 -14.67
CA ASN A 306 8.72 14.24 -15.11
C ASN A 306 8.65 15.78 -15.08
N GLY A 307 9.32 16.42 -14.12
CA GLY A 307 9.38 17.88 -14.01
C GLY A 307 10.22 18.55 -15.12
N ALA A 308 11.16 17.83 -15.72
CA ALA A 308 12.04 18.32 -16.78
C ALA A 308 11.48 18.13 -18.20
N VAL A 309 10.32 17.48 -18.37
CA VAL A 309 9.76 17.15 -19.69
C VAL A 309 9.21 18.40 -20.39
N ASP A 310 9.61 18.57 -21.65
CA ASP A 310 8.90 19.44 -22.59
C ASP A 310 7.75 18.65 -23.26
N VAL A 311 6.51 19.00 -22.90
CA VAL A 311 5.31 18.32 -23.37
C VAL A 311 5.15 18.46 -24.90
N ALA A 312 5.54 19.60 -25.47
CA ALA A 312 5.42 19.85 -26.90
C ALA A 312 6.39 18.97 -27.70
N GLU A 313 7.63 18.83 -27.22
CA GLU A 313 8.63 17.95 -27.85
C GLU A 313 8.18 16.48 -27.83
N VAL A 314 7.58 16.01 -26.74
CA VAL A 314 7.04 14.65 -26.67
C VAL A 314 5.84 14.48 -27.61
N ALA A 315 5.00 15.50 -27.77
CA ALA A 315 3.89 15.48 -28.72
C ALA A 315 4.38 15.43 -30.18
N ASP A 316 5.44 16.17 -30.52
CA ASP A 316 6.12 16.08 -31.82
C ASP A 316 6.62 14.66 -32.06
N ALA A 317 7.32 14.08 -31.09
CA ALA A 317 7.85 12.72 -31.20
C ALA A 317 6.75 11.65 -31.36
N ILE A 318 5.58 11.83 -30.74
CA ILE A 318 4.41 10.95 -30.94
C ILE A 318 3.85 11.10 -32.36
N ALA A 319 3.70 12.34 -32.84
CA ALA A 319 3.16 12.62 -34.17
C ALA A 319 4.10 12.13 -35.29
N GLU A 320 5.42 12.21 -35.08
CA GLU A 320 6.41 11.66 -36.01
C GLU A 320 6.39 10.13 -36.07
N ARG A 321 6.05 9.47 -34.95
CA ARG A 321 5.92 8.00 -34.87
C ARG A 321 4.59 7.48 -35.42
N SER A 322 3.57 8.33 -35.56
CA SER A 322 2.34 7.95 -36.24
C SER A 322 2.56 7.97 -37.75
N ASP A 323 2.56 6.79 -38.37
CA ASP A 323 2.61 6.64 -39.83
C ASP A 323 1.39 7.27 -40.50
N THR A 324 1.55 7.68 -41.77
CA THR A 324 0.44 8.19 -42.60
C THR A 324 -0.63 7.10 -42.75
N GLY A 325 -1.76 7.23 -42.06
CA GLY A 325 -2.80 6.19 -42.01
C GLY A 325 -3.15 5.71 -40.59
N SER A 326 -2.22 5.88 -39.64
CA SER A 326 -2.40 5.42 -38.26
C SER A 326 -3.17 6.41 -37.40
N VAL A 327 -4.01 5.88 -36.50
CA VAL A 327 -4.70 6.66 -35.48
C VAL A 327 -3.89 6.68 -34.20
N VAL A 328 -3.88 7.83 -33.51
CA VAL A 328 -3.33 7.94 -32.16
C VAL A 328 -4.46 7.88 -31.14
N TRP A 329 -4.41 6.88 -30.26
CA TRP A 329 -5.27 6.71 -29.10
C TRP A 329 -4.53 7.20 -27.86
N LEU A 330 -5.05 8.23 -27.19
CA LEU A 330 -4.49 8.72 -25.93
C LEU A 330 -5.35 8.27 -24.76
N VAL A 331 -4.80 7.38 -23.94
CA VAL A 331 -5.32 6.97 -22.64
C VAL A 331 -4.77 7.90 -21.59
N TRP A 332 -5.60 8.72 -20.93
CA TRP A 332 -5.08 9.76 -20.07
C TRP A 332 -5.89 10.16 -18.84
N MET A 333 -5.18 10.64 -17.82
CA MET A 333 -5.75 11.28 -16.64
C MET A 333 -4.78 12.29 -16.04
N ASP A 334 -5.28 13.47 -15.66
CA ASP A 334 -4.53 14.47 -14.89
C ASP A 334 -4.60 14.20 -13.38
N GLY A 335 -3.78 14.90 -12.60
CA GLY A 335 -3.82 14.88 -11.13
C GLY A 335 -3.01 13.76 -10.48
N TYR A 336 -2.26 12.99 -11.27
CA TYR A 336 -1.21 12.13 -10.73
C TYR A 336 -0.07 13.00 -10.19
N GLU A 337 0.42 12.66 -8.99
CA GLU A 337 1.59 13.31 -8.40
C GLU A 337 2.76 13.29 -9.39
N THR A 338 3.54 14.37 -9.45
CA THR A 338 4.62 14.65 -10.43
C THR A 338 4.21 14.99 -11.87
N PHE A 339 2.98 14.68 -12.30
CA PHE A 339 2.49 15.06 -13.64
C PHE A 339 1.59 16.28 -13.65
N ASP A 340 0.87 16.56 -12.54
CA ASP A 340 -0.07 17.69 -12.45
C ASP A 340 -1.05 17.71 -13.65
N ALA A 341 -0.98 18.74 -14.52
CA ALA A 341 -1.81 18.88 -15.72
C ALA A 341 -1.09 18.49 -17.04
N GLN A 342 0.06 17.82 -16.98
CA GLN A 342 0.86 17.48 -18.17
C GLN A 342 0.09 16.62 -19.18
N CYS A 343 -0.77 15.69 -18.73
CA CYS A 343 -1.50 14.82 -19.65
C CYS A 343 -2.62 15.56 -20.39
N GLY A 344 -3.29 16.49 -19.71
CA GLY A 344 -4.21 17.44 -20.31
C GLY A 344 -3.51 18.34 -21.33
N LYS A 345 -2.29 18.81 -21.03
CA LYS A 345 -1.45 19.58 -21.97
C LYS A 345 -1.03 18.74 -23.17
N LEU A 346 -0.57 17.51 -22.97
CA LEU A 346 -0.19 16.58 -24.04
C LEU A 346 -1.37 16.37 -25.00
N ARG A 347 -2.59 16.22 -24.47
CA ARG A 347 -3.79 16.10 -25.30
C ARG A 347 -4.03 17.34 -26.17
N LEU A 348 -3.73 18.54 -25.68
CA LEU A 348 -3.87 19.78 -26.45
C LEU A 348 -2.78 19.88 -27.52
N GLU A 349 -1.52 19.60 -27.18
CA GLU A 349 -0.39 19.61 -28.12
C GLU A 349 -0.58 18.60 -29.26
N LEU A 350 -1.09 17.40 -28.95
CA LEU A 350 -1.47 16.41 -29.98
C LEU A 350 -2.64 16.89 -30.84
N ALA A 351 -3.57 17.68 -30.29
CA ALA A 351 -4.69 18.21 -31.06
C ALA A 351 -4.26 19.27 -32.07
N GLU A 352 -3.20 20.03 -31.77
CA GLU A 352 -2.60 20.99 -32.71
C GLU A 352 -1.91 20.30 -33.88
N ARG A 353 -1.33 19.12 -33.66
CA ARG A 353 -0.56 18.35 -34.66
C ARG A 353 -1.43 17.40 -35.47
N LEU A 354 -2.32 16.67 -34.81
CA LEU A 354 -3.11 15.59 -35.39
C LEU A 354 -4.57 15.99 -35.64
N GLY A 355 -5.03 17.14 -35.12
CA GLY A 355 -6.41 17.59 -35.21
C GLY A 355 -7.26 17.25 -33.98
N HIS A 356 -8.49 17.77 -33.92
CA HIS A 356 -9.34 17.64 -32.74
C HIS A 356 -9.72 16.17 -32.44
N PRO A 357 -9.47 15.67 -31.21
CA PRO A 357 -9.81 14.31 -30.87
C PRO A 357 -11.29 14.14 -30.56
N THR A 358 -11.81 12.94 -30.83
CA THR A 358 -13.09 12.49 -30.27
C THR A 358 -12.87 11.85 -28.91
N LYS A 359 -13.79 12.11 -27.96
CA LYS A 359 -13.75 11.49 -26.64
C LYS A 359 -14.54 10.19 -26.68
N VAL A 360 -13.85 9.06 -26.56
CA VAL A 360 -14.45 7.72 -26.68
C VAL A 360 -14.87 7.20 -25.30
N VAL A 361 -13.97 7.28 -24.31
CA VAL A 361 -14.25 6.88 -22.92
C VAL A 361 -14.05 8.07 -21.99
N ARG A 362 -14.96 8.25 -21.03
CA ARG A 362 -14.84 9.24 -19.95
C ARG A 362 -14.36 8.54 -18.68
N ALA A 363 -13.44 9.17 -17.98
CA ALA A 363 -13.00 8.69 -16.67
C ALA A 363 -14.18 8.60 -15.70
N ASP A 364 -14.31 7.48 -15.01
CA ASP A 364 -15.31 7.23 -13.97
C ASP A 364 -14.62 6.90 -12.64
N GLY A 365 -14.38 7.95 -11.85
CA GLY A 365 -13.75 7.82 -10.52
C GLY A 365 -14.69 7.28 -9.44
N ASP A 366 -15.99 7.15 -9.72
CA ASP A 366 -16.96 6.56 -8.80
C ASP A 366 -16.97 5.04 -8.92
N ALA A 367 -16.80 4.51 -10.13
CA ALA A 367 -16.71 3.09 -10.40
C ALA A 367 -15.30 2.51 -10.16
N PHE A 368 -14.25 3.20 -10.61
CA PHE A 368 -12.87 2.69 -10.62
C PHE A 368 -11.95 3.41 -9.62
N ASP A 369 -10.94 2.71 -9.09
CA ASP A 369 -9.90 3.32 -8.26
C ASP A 369 -8.96 4.20 -9.12
N ASP A 370 -8.51 3.65 -10.25
CA ASP A 370 -7.70 4.30 -11.29
C ASP A 370 -8.54 4.51 -12.56
N ALA A 371 -9.22 5.65 -12.62
CA ALA A 371 -10.03 6.05 -13.77
C ALA A 371 -9.17 6.65 -14.90
N ALA A 372 -9.60 6.46 -16.14
CA ALA A 372 -8.86 6.95 -17.31
C ALA A 372 -9.81 7.40 -18.41
N ASN A 373 -9.40 8.43 -19.13
CA ASN A 373 -10.07 8.90 -20.33
C ASN A 373 -9.47 8.26 -21.58
N LEU A 374 -10.27 8.11 -22.63
CA LEU A 374 -9.78 7.76 -23.96
C LEU A 374 -10.12 8.87 -24.95
N SER A 375 -9.09 9.41 -25.60
CA SER A 375 -9.20 10.34 -26.72
C SER A 375 -8.69 9.67 -27.99
N ARG A 376 -9.42 9.76 -29.10
CA ARG A 376 -9.02 9.26 -30.41
C ARG A 376 -8.72 10.44 -31.32
N PHE A 377 -7.48 10.58 -31.76
CA PHE A 377 -7.08 11.60 -32.73
C PHE A 377 -7.36 11.11 -34.16
N PRO A 378 -7.67 11.99 -35.12
CA PRO A 378 -7.79 11.55 -36.50
C PRO A 378 -6.43 11.17 -37.07
N VAL A 379 -6.45 10.49 -38.22
CA VAL A 379 -5.23 10.16 -38.97
C VAL A 379 -4.54 11.47 -39.35
N ALA A 380 -3.21 11.52 -39.19
CA ALA A 380 -2.41 12.67 -39.59
C ALA A 380 -2.69 13.01 -41.09
N PRO A 381 -2.92 14.29 -41.42
CA PRO A 381 -3.34 14.72 -42.75
C PRO A 381 -2.33 14.44 -43.88
#